data_AF-A0A661DH83-F1
#
_entry.id   AF-A0A661DH83-F1
#
_cell.length_a   1.000
_cell.length_b   1.000
_cell.length_c   1.000
_cell.angle_alpha   90.00
_cell.angle_beta   90.00
_cell.angle_gamma   90.00
#
_symmetry.space_group_name_H-M   'P 1'
#
loop_
_entity.id
_entity.type
_entity.pdbx_description
1 polymer ?
#
loop_
_entity_poly.entity_id
_entity_poly.type
_entity_poly.pdbx_seq_one_letter_code
_entity_poly.pdbx_strand_id
1 'polypeptide(L)'
;MTEMTEPGIWQDVPSPFCGIASDDLKIKVEGNAVAILENGDAVTKKGFETPITDTSPRVNGKEVSLDQAVSHIADLLRTSKQPVIGGMATDLNGARSAMALADKSRATIDNMDSAAGMRNTLVLQDTGWMITTLTEVRNRVDLLLVVGSDIEAGFPRFFERMVWNKESMFDQDIESRQVVYLGKVPSGDVSTSPQGKKAQVLA
;
A
#
# COMPACT_ATOMS: atom_id res chain seq x y z
N MET A 1 6.35 1.22 -17.97
CA MET A 1 6.02 -0.04 -17.27
C MET A 1 4.64 -0.54 -17.72
N THR A 2 4.32 -0.44 -19.01
CA THR A 2 2.99 -0.74 -19.59
C THR A 2 3.09 -1.77 -20.73
N GLU A 3 4.24 -2.43 -20.88
CA GLU A 3 4.53 -3.26 -22.07
C GLU A 3 4.33 -4.77 -21.83
N MET A 4 3.83 -5.16 -20.65
CA MET A 4 3.69 -6.57 -20.25
C MET A 4 2.25 -6.89 -19.89
N THR A 5 1.39 -6.98 -20.90
CA THR A 5 -0.02 -7.38 -20.76
C THR A 5 -0.28 -8.79 -21.28
N GLU A 6 0.75 -9.51 -21.71
CA GLU A 6 0.57 -10.85 -22.26
C GLU A 6 0.22 -11.87 -21.17
N PRO A 7 -0.65 -12.85 -21.48
CA PRO A 7 -0.89 -13.98 -20.59
C PRO A 7 0.42 -14.72 -20.31
N GLY A 8 0.64 -15.11 -19.06
CA GLY A 8 1.90 -15.75 -18.68
C GLY A 8 2.13 -15.82 -17.18
N ILE A 9 3.28 -16.38 -16.83
CA ILE A 9 3.79 -16.37 -15.46
C ILE A 9 4.81 -15.24 -15.35
N TRP A 10 4.59 -14.37 -14.38
CA TRP A 10 5.41 -13.21 -14.09
C TRP A 10 6.07 -13.38 -12.72
N GLN A 11 7.32 -12.96 -12.63
CA GLN A 11 8.13 -12.98 -11.42
C GLN A 11 8.50 -11.56 -11.02
N ASP A 12 8.95 -11.38 -9.78
CA ASP A 12 9.37 -10.10 -9.22
C ASP A 12 8.32 -8.99 -9.37
N VAL A 13 7.04 -9.37 -9.19
CA VAL A 13 5.92 -8.43 -9.33
C VAL A 13 5.73 -7.66 -8.03
N PRO A 14 5.74 -6.31 -8.07
CA PRO A 14 5.47 -5.49 -6.90
C PRO A 14 3.99 -5.52 -6.51
N SER A 15 3.75 -5.65 -5.21
CA SER A 15 2.44 -5.51 -4.59
C SER A 15 2.02 -4.04 -4.52
N PRO A 16 0.87 -3.65 -5.11
CA PRO A 16 0.34 -2.29 -4.99
C PRO A 16 -0.58 -2.09 -3.77
N PHE A 17 -0.73 -3.08 -2.89
CA PHE A 17 -1.82 -3.08 -1.89
C PHE A 17 -1.42 -2.61 -0.49
N CYS A 18 -0.14 -2.65 -0.12
CA CYS A 18 0.33 -2.19 1.19
C CYS A 18 1.68 -1.48 1.09
N GLY A 19 2.00 -0.67 2.10
CA GLY A 19 3.16 0.22 2.10
C GLY A 19 4.54 -0.44 2.16
N ILE A 20 4.63 -1.75 2.39
CA ILE A 20 5.92 -2.47 2.30
C ILE A 20 6.35 -2.77 0.86
N ALA A 21 5.41 -2.67 -0.09
CA ALA A 21 5.65 -2.87 -1.52
C ALA A 21 6.47 -4.15 -1.83
N SER A 22 6.08 -5.30 -1.27
CA SER A 22 6.74 -6.58 -1.56
C SER A 22 6.85 -6.80 -3.06
N ASP A 23 8.06 -7.04 -3.52
CA ASP A 23 8.49 -7.05 -4.92
C ASP A 23 8.85 -8.45 -5.44
N ASP A 24 8.51 -9.49 -4.68
CA ASP A 24 8.87 -10.88 -4.94
C ASP A 24 7.66 -11.75 -5.30
N LEU A 25 6.52 -11.15 -5.70
CA LEU A 25 5.35 -11.93 -6.05
C LEU A 25 5.59 -12.67 -7.38
N LYS A 26 5.19 -13.94 -7.39
CA LYS A 26 5.03 -14.69 -8.63
C LYS A 26 3.55 -14.81 -8.94
N ILE A 27 3.13 -14.29 -10.07
CA ILE A 27 1.72 -14.29 -10.49
C ILE A 27 1.53 -15.02 -11.81
N LYS A 28 0.32 -15.50 -12.03
CA LYS A 28 -0.16 -16.01 -13.32
C LYS A 28 -1.24 -15.08 -13.83
N VAL A 29 -1.10 -14.62 -15.07
CA VAL A 29 -2.09 -13.77 -15.76
C VAL A 29 -2.73 -14.57 -16.88
N GLU A 30 -4.06 -14.67 -16.87
CA GLU A 30 -4.85 -15.33 -17.91
C GLU A 30 -6.05 -14.44 -18.28
N GLY A 31 -5.90 -13.67 -19.35
CA GLY A 31 -6.88 -12.64 -19.71
C GLY A 31 -6.98 -11.57 -18.61
N ASN A 32 -8.18 -11.42 -18.03
CA ASN A 32 -8.44 -10.49 -16.92
C ASN A 32 -8.31 -11.14 -15.53
N ALA A 33 -7.92 -12.41 -15.45
CA ALA A 33 -7.71 -13.11 -14.20
C ALA A 33 -6.24 -13.07 -13.80
N VAL A 34 -5.96 -12.72 -12.55
CA VAL A 34 -4.62 -12.77 -11.96
C VAL A 34 -4.67 -13.68 -10.74
N ALA A 35 -3.76 -14.64 -10.67
CA ALA A 35 -3.62 -15.55 -9.54
C ALA A 35 -2.22 -15.45 -8.95
N ILE A 36 -2.11 -15.46 -7.61
CA ILE A 36 -0.80 -15.50 -6.97
C ILE A 36 -0.33 -16.94 -6.83
N LEU A 37 0.86 -17.22 -7.37
CA LEU A 37 1.49 -18.54 -7.27
C LEU A 37 2.39 -18.65 -6.05
N GLU A 38 3.18 -17.62 -5.75
CA GLU A 38 4.14 -17.61 -4.64
C GLU A 38 4.16 -16.24 -3.93
N ASN A 39 4.55 -16.24 -2.65
CA ASN A 39 4.80 -15.04 -1.84
C ASN A 39 3.59 -14.11 -1.57
N GLY A 40 2.37 -14.58 -1.84
CA GLY A 40 1.13 -13.86 -1.52
C GLY A 40 0.74 -13.93 -0.05
N ASP A 41 0.07 -12.88 0.41
CA ASP A 41 -0.53 -12.70 1.73
C ASP A 41 -2.05 -12.49 1.64
N ALA A 42 -2.72 -12.31 2.77
CA ALA A 42 -4.17 -12.16 2.83
C ALA A 42 -4.70 -10.91 2.09
N VAL A 43 -3.91 -9.84 2.02
CA VAL A 43 -4.25 -8.59 1.33
C VAL A 43 -3.97 -8.73 -0.17
N THR A 44 -2.78 -9.19 -0.54
CA THR A 44 -2.37 -9.30 -1.95
C THR A 44 -3.17 -10.33 -2.71
N LYS A 45 -3.45 -11.51 -2.12
CA LYS A 45 -4.28 -12.53 -2.76
C LYS A 45 -5.67 -11.99 -3.05
N LYS A 46 -6.32 -11.41 -2.03
CA LYS A 46 -7.63 -10.78 -2.19
C LYS A 46 -7.60 -9.68 -3.25
N GLY A 47 -6.55 -8.86 -3.26
CA GLY A 47 -6.38 -7.76 -4.21
C GLY A 47 -6.26 -8.24 -5.66
N PHE A 48 -5.30 -9.12 -5.96
CA PHE A 48 -5.05 -9.61 -7.32
C PHE A 48 -6.13 -10.55 -7.85
N GLU A 49 -6.70 -11.41 -7.01
CA GLU A 49 -7.66 -12.44 -7.42
C GLU A 49 -9.11 -11.93 -7.43
N THR A 50 -9.35 -10.66 -7.07
CA THR A 50 -10.67 -10.05 -7.21
C THR A 50 -11.05 -9.98 -8.69
N PRO A 51 -12.15 -10.61 -9.13
CA PRO A 51 -12.56 -10.57 -10.53
C PRO A 51 -12.85 -9.14 -10.98
N ILE A 52 -12.32 -8.75 -12.14
CA ILE A 52 -12.72 -7.53 -12.82
C ILE A 52 -14.14 -7.77 -13.37
N THR A 53 -15.10 -6.97 -12.89
CA THR A 53 -16.53 -7.13 -13.22
C THR A 53 -17.01 -6.03 -14.18
N ASP A 54 -17.96 -5.18 -13.78
CA ASP A 54 -18.53 -4.13 -14.64
C ASP A 54 -17.46 -3.11 -15.03
N THR A 55 -17.16 -3.03 -16.33
CA THR A 55 -16.22 -2.07 -16.91
C THR A 55 -16.92 -1.02 -17.78
N SER A 56 -18.25 -1.06 -17.87
CA SER A 56 -19.02 -0.16 -18.73
C SER A 56 -19.13 1.24 -18.12
N PRO A 57 -18.77 2.31 -18.86
CA PRO A 57 -19.01 3.68 -18.42
C PRO A 57 -20.52 3.96 -18.26
N ARG A 58 -20.90 4.70 -17.20
CA ARG A 58 -22.30 5.02 -16.91
C ARG A 58 -22.50 6.49 -16.55
N VAL A 59 -23.62 7.06 -16.99
CA VAL A 59 -24.13 8.37 -16.55
C VAL A 59 -25.52 8.17 -15.98
N ASN A 60 -25.73 8.54 -14.72
CA ASN A 60 -26.99 8.34 -14.00
C ASN A 60 -27.51 6.89 -14.08
N GLY A 61 -26.60 5.92 -13.95
CA GLY A 61 -26.89 4.48 -14.02
C GLY A 61 -27.08 3.91 -15.42
N LYS A 62 -27.14 4.73 -16.47
CA LYS A 62 -27.29 4.28 -17.87
C LYS A 62 -25.95 4.12 -18.54
N GLU A 63 -25.76 3.02 -19.25
CA GLU A 63 -24.56 2.76 -20.03
C GLU A 63 -24.42 3.76 -21.19
N VAL A 64 -23.20 4.27 -21.37
CA VAL A 64 -22.83 5.27 -22.38
C VAL A 64 -21.44 4.96 -22.94
N SER A 65 -21.05 5.60 -24.04
CA SER A 65 -19.65 5.49 -24.49
C SER A 65 -18.69 6.17 -23.53
N LEU A 66 -17.41 5.77 -23.55
CA LEU A 66 -16.37 6.42 -22.76
C LEU A 66 -16.29 7.92 -23.07
N ASP A 67 -16.35 8.31 -24.34
CA ASP A 67 -16.32 9.71 -24.77
C ASP A 67 -17.50 10.52 -24.20
N GLN A 68 -18.70 9.91 -24.14
CA GLN A 68 -19.87 10.53 -23.54
C GLN A 68 -19.71 10.70 -22.03
N ALA A 69 -19.18 9.69 -21.33
CA ALA A 69 -18.91 9.76 -19.89
C ALA A 69 -17.86 10.84 -19.58
N VAL A 70 -16.75 10.88 -20.33
CA VAL A 70 -15.69 11.89 -20.17
C VAL A 70 -16.21 13.29 -20.44
N SER A 71 -16.98 13.49 -21.51
CA SER A 71 -17.58 14.79 -21.85
C SER A 71 -18.51 15.27 -20.74
N HIS A 72 -19.35 14.37 -20.20
CA HIS A 72 -20.24 14.67 -19.09
C HIS A 72 -19.48 15.12 -17.83
N ILE A 73 -18.41 14.40 -17.44
CA ILE A 73 -17.56 14.76 -16.30
C ILE A 73 -16.88 16.12 -16.53
N ALA A 74 -16.38 16.38 -17.74
CA ALA A 74 -15.76 17.66 -18.07
C ALA A 74 -16.73 18.84 -17.92
N ASP A 75 -17.99 18.68 -18.32
CA ASP A 75 -19.02 19.70 -18.15
C ASP A 75 -19.39 19.93 -16.68
N LEU A 76 -19.46 18.86 -15.88
CA LEU A 76 -19.65 18.98 -14.43
C LEU A 76 -18.49 19.75 -13.77
N LEU A 77 -17.25 19.44 -14.14
CA LEU A 77 -16.08 20.14 -13.62
C LEU A 77 -16.05 21.63 -14.02
N ARG A 78 -16.45 21.98 -15.25
CA ARG A 78 -16.51 23.38 -15.72
C ARG A 78 -17.55 24.22 -15.00
N THR A 79 -18.68 23.61 -14.63
CA THR A 79 -19.82 24.31 -14.02
C THR A 79 -19.79 24.30 -12.50
N SER A 80 -18.98 23.42 -11.90
CA SER A 80 -18.79 23.33 -10.46
C SER A 80 -18.05 24.53 -9.90
N LYS A 81 -18.51 25.04 -8.76
CA LYS A 81 -17.86 26.17 -8.05
C LYS A 81 -16.72 25.74 -7.14
N GLN A 82 -16.78 24.51 -6.63
CA GLN A 82 -15.80 23.96 -5.70
C GLN A 82 -15.68 22.44 -5.90
N PRO A 83 -15.13 21.99 -7.03
CA PRO A 83 -14.94 20.57 -7.28
C PRO A 83 -13.88 19.97 -6.34
N VAL A 84 -14.03 18.70 -6.01
CA VAL A 84 -13.06 17.91 -5.26
C VAL A 84 -12.71 16.68 -6.08
N ILE A 85 -11.42 16.39 -6.20
CA ILE A 85 -10.91 15.11 -6.70
C ILE A 85 -10.39 14.36 -5.47
N GLY A 86 -11.22 13.44 -4.98
CA GLY A 86 -10.94 12.62 -3.81
C GLY A 86 -10.34 11.27 -4.16
N GLY A 87 -9.73 10.61 -3.17
CA GLY A 87 -9.25 9.23 -3.32
C GLY A 87 -7.79 9.17 -3.79
N MET A 88 -7.56 8.61 -4.98
CA MET A 88 -6.23 8.40 -5.60
C MET A 88 -5.47 7.11 -5.18
N ALA A 89 -6.14 5.96 -5.27
CA ALA A 89 -5.47 4.66 -5.31
C ALA A 89 -4.91 4.38 -6.72
N THR A 90 -3.91 5.16 -7.14
CA THR A 90 -3.35 5.12 -8.50
C THR A 90 -1.82 5.26 -8.47
N ASP A 91 -1.18 5.05 -9.61
CA ASP A 91 0.27 5.20 -9.76
C ASP A 91 0.68 6.68 -9.90
N LEU A 92 1.99 6.92 -10.09
CA LEU A 92 2.51 8.28 -10.27
C LEU A 92 1.94 8.99 -11.52
N ASN A 93 1.60 8.25 -12.57
CA ASN A 93 1.04 8.84 -13.79
C ASN A 93 -0.42 9.26 -13.57
N GLY A 94 -1.19 8.44 -12.88
CA GLY A 94 -2.55 8.76 -12.46
C GLY A 94 -2.58 9.97 -11.51
N ALA A 95 -1.69 10.01 -10.51
CA ALA A 95 -1.59 11.13 -9.59
C ALA A 95 -1.22 12.45 -10.31
N ARG A 96 -0.24 12.43 -11.21
CA ARG A 96 0.12 13.58 -12.04
C ARG A 96 -1.02 14.04 -12.95
N SER A 97 -1.76 13.09 -13.52
CA SER A 97 -2.93 13.39 -14.36
C SER A 97 -4.06 14.03 -13.54
N ALA A 98 -4.30 13.56 -12.31
CA ALA A 98 -5.27 14.14 -11.39
C ALA A 98 -4.89 15.57 -10.99
N MET A 99 -3.60 15.83 -10.69
CA MET A 99 -3.09 17.18 -10.42
C MET A 99 -3.28 18.10 -11.62
N ALA A 100 -2.92 17.67 -12.83
CA ALA A 100 -3.12 18.47 -14.05
C ALA A 100 -4.60 18.78 -14.32
N LEU A 101 -5.50 17.86 -13.99
CA LEU A 101 -6.94 18.08 -14.07
C LEU A 101 -7.42 19.08 -13.01
N ALA A 102 -6.90 18.98 -11.79
CA ALA A 102 -7.22 19.90 -10.70
C ALA A 102 -6.83 21.35 -11.05
N ASP A 103 -5.64 21.56 -11.62
CA ASP A 103 -5.17 22.89 -12.04
C ASP A 103 -6.13 23.54 -13.05
N LYS A 104 -6.66 22.75 -14.00
CA LYS A 104 -7.59 23.25 -15.02
C LYS A 104 -9.00 23.47 -14.49
N SER A 105 -9.44 22.63 -13.55
CA SER A 105 -10.80 22.65 -13.00
C SER A 105 -10.93 23.46 -11.71
N ARG A 106 -9.82 23.94 -11.15
CA ARG A 106 -9.72 24.55 -9.81
C ARG A 106 -10.26 23.63 -8.72
N ALA A 107 -10.05 22.32 -8.89
CA ALA A 107 -10.48 21.34 -7.91
C ALA A 107 -9.51 21.29 -6.73
N THR A 108 -10.05 21.00 -5.55
CA THR A 108 -9.24 20.60 -4.40
C THR A 108 -8.91 19.11 -4.51
N ILE A 109 -7.66 18.75 -4.26
CA ILE A 109 -7.23 17.35 -4.16
C ILE A 109 -7.33 16.90 -2.71
N ASP A 110 -7.92 15.73 -2.48
CA ASP A 110 -7.92 15.10 -1.16
C ASP A 110 -7.61 13.59 -1.27
N ASN A 111 -6.55 13.15 -0.61
CA ASN A 111 -6.17 11.73 -0.62
C ASN A 111 -7.07 10.94 0.35
N MET A 112 -7.34 9.66 0.04
CA MET A 112 -8.15 8.78 0.91
C MET A 112 -7.66 8.74 2.37
N ASP A 113 -6.35 8.84 2.59
CA ASP A 113 -5.70 8.81 3.90
C ASP A 113 -5.16 10.19 4.35
N SER A 114 -5.69 11.28 3.78
CA SER A 114 -5.21 12.64 4.05
C SER A 114 -5.27 13.03 5.52
N ALA A 115 -6.28 12.56 6.27
CA ALA A 115 -6.39 12.83 7.69
C ALA A 115 -5.18 12.30 8.49
N ALA A 116 -4.67 11.12 8.13
CA ALA A 116 -3.46 10.56 8.75
C ALA A 116 -2.20 11.25 8.22
N GLY A 117 -2.11 11.46 6.90
CA GLY A 117 -1.01 12.16 6.26
C GLY A 117 -0.79 13.57 6.81
N MET A 118 -1.86 14.35 6.99
CA MET A 118 -1.79 15.72 7.51
C MET A 118 -1.30 15.78 8.95
N ARG A 119 -1.72 14.86 9.82
CA ARG A 119 -1.17 14.78 11.19
C ARG A 119 0.34 14.61 11.18
N ASN A 120 0.84 13.73 10.33
CA ASN A 120 2.28 13.49 10.21
C ASN A 120 3.02 14.68 9.58
N THR A 121 2.43 15.31 8.56
CA THR A 121 3.00 16.51 7.92
C THR A 121 3.12 17.67 8.90
N LEU A 122 2.15 17.86 9.82
CA LEU A 122 2.24 18.89 10.85
C LEU A 122 3.41 18.64 11.80
N VAL A 123 3.59 17.39 12.26
CA VAL A 123 4.74 17.01 13.11
C VAL A 123 6.06 17.26 12.39
N LEU A 124 6.14 16.91 11.10
CA LEU A 124 7.31 17.17 10.25
C LEU A 124 7.63 18.66 10.16
N GLN A 125 6.61 19.50 9.96
CA GLN A 125 6.76 20.95 9.87
C GLN A 125 7.25 21.56 11.18
N ASP A 126 6.79 21.03 12.31
CA ASP A 126 7.12 21.56 13.63
C ASP A 126 8.48 21.07 14.18
N THR A 127 8.80 19.80 13.95
CA THR A 127 9.92 19.12 14.67
C THR A 127 10.87 18.31 13.79
N GLY A 128 10.60 18.24 12.48
CA GLY A 128 11.34 17.38 11.56
C GLY A 128 10.90 15.91 11.61
N TRP A 129 11.62 15.05 10.89
CA TRP A 129 11.30 13.62 10.79
C TRP A 129 12.58 12.79 10.68
N MET A 130 12.79 11.92 11.67
CA MET A 130 13.87 10.93 11.67
C MET A 130 13.35 9.62 11.08
N ILE A 131 13.91 9.19 9.95
CA ILE A 131 13.51 7.96 9.27
C ILE A 131 14.70 7.00 9.10
N THR A 132 14.38 5.72 8.98
CA THR A 132 15.30 4.69 8.52
C THR A 132 14.67 3.93 7.36
N THR A 133 15.47 3.16 6.62
CA THR A 133 14.97 2.33 5.52
C THR A 133 14.58 0.94 6.03
N LEU A 134 13.71 0.24 5.31
CA LEU A 134 13.37 -1.16 5.61
C LEU A 134 14.61 -2.07 5.54
N THR A 135 15.58 -1.75 4.69
CA THR A 135 16.86 -2.47 4.60
C THR A 135 17.74 -2.25 5.82
N GLU A 136 17.77 -1.05 6.40
CA GLU A 136 18.46 -0.79 7.66
C GLU A 136 17.79 -1.55 8.81
N VAL A 137 16.45 -1.59 8.87
CA VAL A 137 15.71 -2.45 9.82
C VAL A 137 16.12 -3.91 9.63
N ARG A 138 16.02 -4.45 8.42
CA ARG A 138 16.36 -5.85 8.09
C ARG A 138 17.75 -6.26 8.56
N ASN A 139 18.73 -5.37 8.49
CA ASN A 139 20.12 -5.70 8.70
C ASN A 139 20.69 -5.30 10.07
N ARG A 140 20.07 -4.35 10.78
CA ARG A 140 20.65 -3.79 12.01
C ARG A 140 19.70 -3.71 13.19
N VAL A 141 18.40 -3.99 13.02
CA VAL A 141 17.47 -3.91 14.14
C VAL A 141 17.83 -4.93 15.21
N ASP A 142 18.00 -4.47 16.43
CA ASP A 142 18.13 -5.25 17.67
C ASP A 142 16.91 -5.03 18.57
N LEU A 143 16.28 -3.85 18.49
CA LEU A 143 15.02 -3.49 19.13
C LEU A 143 14.05 -2.81 18.13
N LEU A 144 12.85 -3.36 18.01
CA LEU A 144 11.71 -2.76 17.32
C LEU A 144 10.65 -2.34 18.34
N LEU A 145 10.47 -1.02 18.49
CA LEU A 145 9.35 -0.45 19.26
C LEU A 145 8.23 -0.03 18.31
N VAL A 146 7.06 -0.65 18.47
CA VAL A 146 5.83 -0.34 17.75
C VAL A 146 4.92 0.49 18.65
N VAL A 147 4.55 1.69 18.21
CA VAL A 147 3.74 2.62 19.00
C VAL A 147 2.34 2.76 18.39
N GLY A 148 1.32 2.40 19.17
CA GLY A 148 -0.09 2.64 18.84
C GLY A 148 -0.60 1.96 17.57
N SER A 149 0.16 1.03 16.99
CA SER A 149 -0.13 0.41 15.69
C SER A 149 -0.09 -1.11 15.77
N ASP A 150 -0.89 -1.75 14.92
CA ASP A 150 -0.82 -3.17 14.68
C ASP A 150 -0.20 -3.42 13.29
N ILE A 151 1.08 -3.78 13.28
CA ILE A 151 1.87 -3.93 12.05
C ILE A 151 1.39 -5.13 11.24
N GLU A 152 0.98 -6.24 11.85
CA GLU A 152 0.61 -7.43 11.08
C GLU A 152 -0.72 -7.28 10.35
N ALA A 153 -1.63 -6.50 10.92
CA ALA A 153 -2.91 -6.20 10.29
C ALA A 153 -2.74 -5.31 9.04
N GLY A 154 -1.81 -4.35 9.07
CA GLY A 154 -1.56 -3.44 7.94
C GLY A 154 -0.52 -3.93 6.94
N PHE A 155 0.47 -4.69 7.42
CA PHE A 155 1.66 -5.10 6.65
C PHE A 155 1.99 -6.57 6.93
N PRO A 156 1.21 -7.53 6.39
CA PRO A 156 1.28 -8.94 6.80
C PRO A 156 2.67 -9.58 6.68
N ARG A 157 3.47 -9.16 5.69
CA ARG A 157 4.82 -9.71 5.45
C ARG A 157 5.96 -8.87 6.04
N PHE A 158 5.66 -7.86 6.86
CA PHE A 158 6.68 -7.00 7.45
C PHE A 158 7.66 -7.80 8.32
N PHE A 159 7.15 -8.61 9.26
CA PHE A 159 8.01 -9.36 10.17
C PHE A 159 8.86 -10.40 9.44
N GLU A 160 8.25 -11.18 8.54
CA GLU A 160 8.94 -12.14 7.67
C GLU A 160 10.13 -11.50 6.93
N ARG A 161 9.94 -10.30 6.36
CA ARG A 161 10.94 -9.68 5.49
C ARG A 161 11.98 -8.84 6.24
N MET A 162 11.58 -8.20 7.35
CA MET A 162 12.38 -7.15 7.99
C MET A 162 12.85 -7.49 9.40
N VAL A 163 12.22 -8.44 10.10
CA VAL A 163 12.55 -8.75 11.51
C VAL A 163 13.00 -10.19 11.68
N TRP A 164 12.31 -11.15 11.06
CA TRP A 164 12.59 -12.58 11.10
C TRP A 164 13.06 -13.09 9.73
N ASN A 165 13.88 -12.29 9.05
CA ASN A 165 14.53 -12.66 7.81
C ASN A 165 15.52 -13.83 8.00
N LYS A 166 15.87 -14.52 6.91
CA LYS A 166 16.79 -15.68 6.99
C LYS A 166 18.26 -15.30 7.16
N GLU A 167 18.63 -14.11 6.70
CA GLU A 167 20.02 -13.65 6.65
C GLU A 167 20.10 -12.13 6.80
N SER A 168 21.18 -11.64 7.40
CA SER A 168 21.53 -10.22 7.50
C SER A 168 22.93 -9.99 6.93
N MET A 169 23.22 -8.78 6.47
CA MET A 169 24.53 -8.42 5.91
C MET A 169 25.67 -8.36 6.94
N PHE A 170 25.36 -8.36 8.24
CA PHE A 170 26.32 -8.07 9.31
C PHE A 170 26.33 -9.15 10.40
N ASP A 171 26.00 -10.40 10.02
CA ASP A 171 25.99 -11.57 10.91
C ASP A 171 25.24 -11.33 12.24
N GLN A 172 24.15 -10.54 12.18
CA GLN A 172 23.31 -10.28 13.34
C GLN A 172 22.63 -11.58 13.80
N ASP A 173 22.55 -11.75 15.11
CA ASP A 173 21.70 -12.78 15.72
C ASP A 173 20.24 -12.37 15.57
N ILE A 174 19.59 -12.84 14.51
CA ILE A 174 18.20 -12.51 14.16
C ILE A 174 17.24 -12.95 15.26
N GLU A 175 17.53 -14.03 15.96
CA GLU A 175 16.66 -14.57 17.00
C GLU A 175 16.73 -13.77 18.31
N SER A 176 17.82 -13.00 18.50
CA SER A 176 18.00 -12.12 19.67
C SER A 176 17.15 -10.85 19.65
N ARG A 177 16.61 -10.47 18.47
CA ARG A 177 15.88 -9.21 18.26
C ARG A 177 14.67 -9.09 19.19
N GLN A 178 14.45 -7.88 19.67
CA GLN A 178 13.38 -7.58 20.62
C GLN A 178 12.27 -6.81 19.92
N VAL A 179 11.03 -7.24 20.13
CA VAL A 179 9.83 -6.52 19.67
C VAL A 179 9.03 -6.07 20.88
N VAL A 180 8.74 -4.78 20.94
CA VAL A 180 7.96 -4.15 22.01
C VAL A 180 6.81 -3.38 21.38
N TYR A 181 5.60 -3.57 21.89
CA TYR A 181 4.42 -2.79 21.55
C TYR A 181 4.10 -1.84 22.70
N LEU A 182 3.86 -0.57 22.38
CA LEU A 182 3.36 0.43 23.30
C LEU A 182 1.93 0.80 22.91
N GLY A 183 0.98 0.52 23.80
CA GLY A 183 -0.44 0.79 23.61
C GLY A 183 -1.17 -0.32 22.83
N LYS A 184 -1.18 -0.27 21.50
CA LYS A 184 -1.95 -1.22 20.68
C LYS A 184 -1.28 -2.60 20.67
N VAL A 185 -2.02 -3.61 21.11
CA VAL A 185 -1.60 -5.03 21.10
C VAL A 185 -1.63 -5.60 19.66
N PRO A 186 -0.66 -6.45 19.26
CA PRO A 186 -0.73 -7.19 18.00
C PRO A 186 -1.99 -8.08 17.94
N SER A 187 -2.56 -8.26 16.76
CA SER A 187 -3.78 -9.07 16.55
C SER A 187 -3.51 -10.57 16.43
N GLY A 188 -2.27 -10.96 16.25
CA GLY A 188 -1.81 -12.32 16.04
C GLY A 188 -0.38 -12.53 16.57
N ASP A 189 0.28 -13.56 16.06
CA ASP A 189 1.54 -14.05 16.60
C ASP A 189 2.74 -13.83 15.64
N VAL A 190 2.60 -13.10 14.51
CA VAL A 190 3.72 -12.96 13.55
C VAL A 190 4.91 -12.16 14.12
N SER A 191 4.67 -11.40 15.18
CA SER A 191 5.72 -10.70 15.95
C SER A 191 6.48 -11.61 16.92
N THR A 192 6.08 -12.88 17.06
CA THR A 192 6.79 -13.87 17.88
C THR A 192 8.06 -14.30 17.17
N SER A 193 9.18 -14.36 17.89
CA SER A 193 10.46 -14.78 17.32
C SER A 193 10.44 -16.26 16.90
N PRO A 194 11.36 -16.71 16.03
CA PRO A 194 11.51 -18.13 15.68
C PRO A 194 11.71 -19.05 16.90
N GLN A 195 12.27 -18.54 18.00
CA GLN A 195 12.45 -19.27 19.27
C GLN A 195 11.18 -19.26 20.16
N GLY A 196 10.07 -18.67 19.71
CA GLY A 196 8.82 -18.60 20.47
C GLY A 196 8.74 -17.43 21.46
N LYS A 197 9.69 -16.49 21.44
CA LYS A 197 9.65 -15.30 22.30
C LYS A 197 8.58 -14.34 21.79
N LYS A 198 7.50 -14.17 22.55
CA LYS A 198 6.45 -13.20 22.24
C LYS A 198 6.93 -11.76 22.39
N ALA A 199 6.36 -10.86 21.61
CA ALA A 199 6.60 -9.43 21.76
C ALA A 199 6.15 -8.95 23.15
N GLN A 200 6.93 -8.05 23.75
CA GLN A 200 6.55 -7.42 25.00
C GLN A 200 5.47 -6.37 24.73
N VAL A 201 4.45 -6.30 25.57
CA VAL A 201 3.38 -5.30 25.44
C VAL A 201 3.40 -4.42 26.69
N LEU A 202 3.57 -3.12 26.49
CA LEU A 202 3.52 -2.09 27.51
C LEU A 202 2.21 -1.30 27.35
N ALA A 203 1.43 -1.22 28.42
CA ALA A 203 0.18 -0.49 28.48
C ALA A 203 0.41 1.02 28.60
#